data_AF-A0A0Q5N9V7-F1
#
_entry.id   AF-A0A0Q5N9V7-F1
#
_cell.length_a   1.000
_cell.length_b   1.000
_cell.length_c   1.000
_cell.angle_alpha   90.00
_cell.angle_beta   90.00
_cell.angle_gamma   90.00
#
_symmetry.space_group_name_H-M   'P 1'
#
loop_
_entity.id
_entity.type
_entity.pdbx_description
1 polymer ?
#
loop_
_entity_poly.entity_id
_entity_poly.type
_entity_poly.pdbx_seq_one_letter_code
_entity_poly.pdbx_strand_id
1 'polypeptide(L)'
;MSARGKARNRALDVLFEAEQRSLSAFDVLRSRREITDQIVNPYTLEIVEGVVSHQTAIDEFLETYSQGWTLERMPSVDRIILRIGTWELLYNDDVPDGVAVSEAVALAKTLSTDESPSFINGLLGRLQQLKPSLLA
;
A
#
# COMPACT_ATOMS: atom_id res chain seq x y z
N MET A 1 -6.36 8.83 14.64
CA MET A 1 -5.76 7.76 13.80
C MET A 1 -5.74 6.46 14.59
N SER A 2 -6.34 5.41 14.07
CA SER A 2 -6.41 4.09 14.72
C SER A 2 -5.00 3.45 14.82
N ALA A 3 -4.86 2.40 15.64
CA ALA A 3 -3.60 1.65 15.71
C ALA A 3 -3.21 1.07 14.33
N ARG A 4 -4.18 0.57 13.56
CA ARG A 4 -3.98 0.10 12.18
C ARG A 4 -3.62 1.24 11.23
N GLY A 5 -4.25 2.42 11.35
CA GLY A 5 -3.88 3.59 10.55
C GLY A 5 -2.45 4.06 10.79
N LYS A 6 -1.97 4.05 12.05
CA LYS A 6 -0.55 4.32 12.36
C LYS A 6 0.38 3.27 11.75
N ALA A 7 -0.02 2.01 11.77
CA ALA A 7 0.75 0.92 11.19
C ALA A 7 0.86 1.02 9.67
N ARG A 8 -0.20 1.47 8.97
CA ARG A 8 -0.17 1.76 7.52
C ARG A 8 0.78 2.89 7.16
N ASN A 9 0.73 4.01 7.89
CA ASN A 9 1.70 5.09 7.73
C ASN A 9 3.13 4.58 7.88
N ARG A 10 3.37 3.73 8.89
CA ARG A 10 4.71 3.19 9.12
C ARG A 10 5.15 2.21 8.01
N ALA A 11 4.23 1.42 7.46
CA ALA A 11 4.51 0.55 6.33
C ALA A 11 4.86 1.37 5.08
N LEU A 12 4.13 2.46 4.84
CA LEU A 12 4.43 3.42 3.77
C LEU A 12 5.83 4.00 3.92
N ASP A 13 6.22 4.48 5.12
CA ASP A 13 7.57 4.99 5.36
C ASP A 13 8.66 3.97 5.00
N VAL A 14 8.44 2.70 5.32
CA VAL A 14 9.39 1.60 5.08
C VAL A 14 9.51 1.33 3.59
N LEU A 15 8.38 1.19 2.89
CA LEU A 15 8.34 0.93 1.46
C LEU A 15 8.92 2.12 0.67
N PHE A 16 8.65 3.35 1.11
CA PHE A 16 9.19 4.55 0.51
C PHE A 16 10.70 4.64 0.70
N GLU A 17 11.21 4.40 1.91
CA GLU A 17 12.65 4.36 2.16
C GLU A 17 13.33 3.28 1.32
N ALA A 18 12.74 2.09 1.22
CA ALA A 18 13.26 1.00 0.41
C ALA A 18 13.36 1.38 -1.07
N GLU A 19 12.31 1.97 -1.63
CA GLU A 19 12.27 2.43 -3.02
C GLU A 19 13.35 3.50 -3.29
N GLN A 20 13.42 4.53 -2.43
CA GLN A 20 14.34 5.64 -2.60
C GLN A 20 15.82 5.25 -2.47
N ARG A 21 16.10 4.24 -1.64
CA ARG A 21 17.46 3.73 -1.43
C ARG A 21 17.79 2.55 -2.34
N SER A 22 16.84 2.09 -3.16
CA SER A 22 16.95 0.86 -3.95
C SER A 22 17.40 -0.34 -3.09
N LEU A 23 16.82 -0.46 -1.89
CA LEU A 23 17.08 -1.53 -0.92
C LEU A 23 15.88 -2.46 -0.82
N SER A 24 16.10 -3.65 -0.26
CA SER A 24 15.01 -4.51 0.18
C SER A 24 14.25 -3.86 1.35
N ALA A 25 12.92 -3.92 1.33
CA ALA A 25 12.11 -3.47 2.46
C ALA A 25 12.42 -4.25 3.75
N PHE A 26 12.86 -5.50 3.63
CA PHE A 26 13.33 -6.30 4.76
C PHE A 26 14.61 -5.76 5.38
N ASP A 27 15.54 -5.24 4.57
CA ASP A 27 16.78 -4.64 5.07
C ASP A 27 16.50 -3.31 5.78
N VAL A 28 15.54 -2.53 5.26
CA VAL A 28 15.05 -1.31 5.93
C VAL A 28 14.42 -1.65 7.27
N LEU A 29 13.55 -2.66 7.34
CA LEU A 29 12.94 -3.11 8.59
C LEU A 29 13.98 -3.58 9.61
N ARG A 30 14.98 -4.37 9.16
CA ARG A 30 16.08 -4.83 10.01
C ARG A 30 16.88 -3.66 10.58
N SER A 31 17.30 -2.75 9.72
CA SER A 31 18.07 -1.56 10.11
C SER A 31 17.31 -0.70 11.12
N ARG A 32 15.99 -0.52 10.94
CA ARG A 32 15.17 0.27 11.86
C ARG A 32 15.05 -0.38 13.24
N ARG A 33 14.94 -1.71 13.32
CA ARG A 33 14.94 -2.44 14.60
C ARG A 33 16.27 -2.26 15.33
N GLU A 34 17.39 -2.38 14.61
CA GLU A 34 18.74 -2.26 15.19
C GLU A 34 19.06 -0.84 15.68
N ILE A 35 18.62 0.19 14.96
CA ILE A 35 18.95 1.59 15.28
C ILE A 35 18.06 2.17 16.38
N THR A 36 16.76 1.84 16.38
CA THR A 36 15.78 2.54 17.22
C THR A 36 15.36 1.78 18.47
N ASP A 37 15.70 0.50 18.58
CA ASP A 37 15.21 -0.44 19.61
C ASP A 37 13.67 -0.44 19.73
N GLN A 38 12.97 0.06 18.70
CA GLN A 38 11.52 0.16 18.68
C GLN A 38 10.91 -1.15 18.18
N ILE A 39 9.96 -1.66 18.95
CA ILE A 39 9.09 -2.76 18.53
C ILE A 39 8.27 -2.27 17.33
N VAL A 40 8.59 -2.81 16.15
CA VAL A 40 7.80 -2.59 14.93
C VAL A 40 6.43 -3.20 15.16
N ASN A 41 5.36 -2.43 14.89
CA ASN A 41 4.00 -2.92 15.00
C ASN A 41 3.83 -4.18 14.14
N PRO A 42 3.26 -5.29 14.66
CA PRO A 42 3.08 -6.52 13.88
C PRO A 42 2.34 -6.30 12.56
N TYR A 43 1.33 -5.42 12.56
CA TYR A 43 0.56 -5.12 11.36
C TYR A 43 1.39 -4.35 10.31
N THR A 44 2.36 -3.53 10.73
CA THR A 44 3.29 -2.89 9.80
C THR A 44 4.14 -3.94 9.08
N LEU A 45 4.62 -4.96 9.82
CA LEU A 45 5.38 -6.05 9.24
C LEU A 45 4.54 -6.83 8.24
N GLU A 46 3.32 -7.17 8.62
CA GLU A 46 2.35 -7.89 7.78
C GLU A 46 2.07 -7.16 6.46
N ILE A 47 1.83 -5.84 6.50
CA ILE A 47 1.65 -5.03 5.29
C ILE A 47 2.88 -5.09 4.40
N VAL A 48 4.08 -4.87 4.96
CA VAL A 48 5.32 -4.83 4.16
C VAL A 48 5.59 -6.20 3.53
N GLU A 49 5.48 -7.27 4.31
CA GLU A 49 5.65 -8.65 3.84
C GLU A 49 4.64 -9.00 2.76
N GLY A 50 3.37 -8.68 3.00
CA GLY A 50 2.28 -8.94 2.09
C GLY A 50 2.42 -8.22 0.75
N VAL A 51 2.74 -6.92 0.79
CA VAL A 51 2.98 -6.09 -0.40
C VAL A 51 4.17 -6.62 -1.18
N VAL A 52 5.31 -6.90 -0.53
CA VAL A 52 6.51 -7.40 -1.21
C VAL A 52 6.26 -8.78 -1.83
N SER A 53 5.55 -9.66 -1.12
CA SER A 53 5.29 -11.04 -1.60
C SER A 53 4.35 -11.07 -2.81
N HIS A 54 3.42 -10.12 -2.91
CA HIS A 54 2.43 -10.05 -3.99
C HIS A 54 2.73 -8.92 -4.99
N GLN A 55 3.91 -8.29 -4.92
CA GLN A 55 4.19 -7.04 -5.63
C GLN A 55 3.94 -7.16 -7.13
N THR A 56 4.40 -8.24 -7.77
CA THR A 56 4.21 -8.45 -9.22
C THR A 56 2.74 -8.48 -9.61
N ALA A 57 1.91 -9.25 -8.89
CA ALA A 57 0.47 -9.34 -9.18
C ALA A 57 -0.27 -8.03 -8.87
N ILE A 58 0.09 -7.38 -7.75
CA ILE A 58 -0.46 -6.07 -7.38
C ILE A 58 -0.16 -5.04 -8.48
N ASP A 59 1.09 -4.98 -8.93
CA ASP A 59 1.52 -4.02 -9.95
C ASP A 59 0.82 -4.30 -11.29
N GLU A 60 0.69 -5.57 -11.69
CA GLU A 60 -0.06 -5.96 -12.90
C GLU A 60 -1.53 -5.53 -12.85
N PHE A 61 -2.22 -5.74 -11.72
CA PHE A 61 -3.60 -5.29 -11.56
C PHE A 61 -3.71 -3.77 -11.61
N LEU A 62 -2.82 -3.05 -10.93
CA LEU A 62 -2.83 -1.60 -10.94
C LEU A 62 -2.60 -1.04 -12.36
N GLU A 63 -1.64 -1.58 -13.10
CA GLU A 63 -1.37 -1.17 -14.49
C GLU A 63 -2.53 -1.49 -15.44
N THR A 64 -3.15 -2.65 -15.28
CA THR A 64 -4.27 -3.08 -16.12
C THR A 64 -5.48 -2.15 -15.96
N TYR A 65 -5.73 -1.65 -14.75
CA TYR A 65 -6.95 -0.91 -14.42
C TYR A 65 -6.79 0.60 -14.25
N SER A 66 -5.57 1.14 -14.31
CA SER A 66 -5.27 2.58 -14.16
C SER A 66 -5.59 3.46 -15.39
N GLN A 67 -6.26 2.91 -16.42
CA GLN A 67 -6.74 3.62 -17.62
C GLN A 67 -5.74 4.62 -18.23
N GLY A 68 -4.55 4.13 -18.62
CA GLY A 68 -3.56 4.92 -19.36
C GLY A 68 -2.51 5.64 -18.50
N TRP A 69 -2.52 5.43 -17.19
CA TRP A 69 -1.44 5.84 -16.28
C TRP A 69 -0.54 4.65 -15.94
N THR A 70 0.71 4.67 -16.41
CA THR A 70 1.68 3.67 -15.96
C THR A 70 2.03 3.92 -14.49
N LEU A 71 2.27 2.84 -13.73
CA LEU A 71 2.66 2.94 -12.32
C LEU A 71 3.91 3.79 -12.12
N GLU A 72 4.86 3.71 -13.05
CA GLU A 72 6.11 4.47 -13.01
C GLU A 72 5.91 5.99 -13.03
N ARG A 73 4.83 6.48 -13.66
CA ARG A 73 4.51 7.91 -13.75
C ARG A 73 3.79 8.44 -12.53
N MET A 74 3.33 7.57 -11.63
CA MET A 74 2.69 7.97 -10.38
C MET A 74 3.73 8.49 -9.38
N PRO A 75 3.38 9.49 -8.55
CA PRO A 75 4.17 9.83 -7.38
C PRO A 75 4.44 8.58 -6.54
N SER A 76 5.67 8.44 -6.04
CA SER A 76 6.08 7.27 -5.25
C SER A 76 5.12 6.99 -4.08
N VAL A 77 4.68 8.05 -3.38
CA VAL A 77 3.69 7.96 -2.29
C VAL A 77 2.36 7.36 -2.78
N ASP A 78 1.82 7.84 -3.90
CA ASP A 78 0.54 7.34 -4.44
C ASP A 78 0.64 5.87 -4.87
N ARG A 79 1.73 5.52 -5.56
CA ARG A 79 2.02 4.13 -5.95
C ARG A 79 2.10 3.21 -4.73
N ILE A 80 2.78 3.63 -3.67
CA ILE A 80 2.89 2.84 -2.44
C ILE A 80 1.53 2.72 -1.74
N ILE A 81 0.75 3.80 -1.67
CA ILE A 81 -0.61 3.75 -1.09
C ILE A 81 -1.49 2.77 -1.88
N LEU A 82 -1.43 2.81 -3.21
CA LEU A 82 -2.15 1.87 -4.06
C LEU A 82 -1.70 0.43 -3.83
N ARG A 83 -0.39 0.18 -3.71
CA ARG A 83 0.12 -1.17 -3.40
C ARG A 83 -0.38 -1.69 -2.05
N ILE A 84 -0.34 -0.85 -1.01
CA ILE A 84 -0.88 -1.20 0.32
C ILE A 84 -2.39 -1.47 0.23
N GLY A 85 -3.15 -0.55 -0.38
CA GLY A 85 -4.60 -0.66 -0.50
C GLY A 85 -5.04 -1.88 -1.31
N THR A 86 -4.38 -2.17 -2.42
CA THR A 86 -4.63 -3.37 -3.23
C THR A 86 -4.26 -4.65 -2.46
N TRP A 87 -3.15 -4.65 -1.73
CA TRP A 87 -2.79 -5.80 -0.91
C TRP A 87 -3.85 -6.10 0.14
N GLU A 88 -4.26 -5.09 0.92
CA GLU A 88 -5.31 -5.26 1.93
C GLU A 88 -6.62 -5.71 1.29
N LEU A 89 -6.99 -5.11 0.16
CA LEU A 89 -8.23 -5.42 -0.53
C LEU A 89 -8.26 -6.85 -1.07
N LEU A 90 -7.16 -7.37 -1.62
CA LEU A 90 -7.16 -8.64 -2.33
C LEU A 90 -6.65 -9.83 -1.50
N TYR A 91 -5.79 -9.58 -0.51
CA TYR A 91 -5.05 -10.64 0.18
C TYR A 91 -5.15 -10.58 1.71
N ASN A 92 -5.87 -9.60 2.29
CA ASN A 92 -6.06 -9.52 3.73
C ASN A 92 -7.54 -9.62 4.12
N ASP A 93 -7.99 -10.84 4.42
CA ASP A 93 -9.38 -11.12 4.81
C ASP A 93 -9.76 -10.53 6.20
N ASP A 94 -8.78 -10.10 7.01
CA ASP A 94 -9.03 -9.43 8.30
C ASP A 94 -9.37 -7.93 8.16
N VAL A 95 -9.34 -7.41 6.92
CA VAL A 95 -9.67 -6.03 6.59
C VAL A 95 -10.90 -6.02 5.68
N PRO A 96 -12.04 -5.47 6.13
CA PRO A 96 -13.19 -5.30 5.24
C PRO A 96 -12.81 -4.45 4.03
N ASP A 97 -13.21 -4.87 2.83
CA ASP A 97 -12.84 -4.21 1.56
C ASP A 97 -13.05 -2.69 1.59
N GLY A 98 -14.21 -2.23 2.09
CA GLY A 98 -14.50 -0.79 2.19
C GLY A 98 -13.59 -0.04 3.16
N VAL A 99 -13.08 -0.70 4.20
CA VAL A 99 -12.10 -0.14 5.13
C VAL A 99 -10.75 0.02 4.45
N ALA A 100 -10.28 -0.99 3.71
CA ALA A 100 -9.03 -0.92 2.95
C ALA A 100 -9.02 0.30 1.99
N VAL A 101 -10.10 0.47 1.22
CA VAL A 101 -10.27 1.63 0.33
C VAL A 101 -10.26 2.94 1.11
N SER A 102 -11.08 3.04 2.17
CA SER A 102 -11.22 4.28 2.94
C SER A 102 -9.92 4.73 3.62
N GLU A 103 -9.11 3.77 4.10
CA GLU A 103 -7.83 4.04 4.77
C GLU A 103 -6.75 4.44 3.76
N ALA A 104 -6.71 3.83 2.58
CA ALA A 104 -5.83 4.26 1.49
C ALA A 104 -6.14 5.71 1.05
N VAL A 105 -7.42 6.05 0.92
CA VAL A 105 -7.85 7.43 0.61
C VAL A 105 -7.45 8.40 1.72
N ALA A 106 -7.53 7.99 2.99
CA ALA A 106 -7.12 8.82 4.12
C ALA A 106 -5.59 9.06 4.14
N LEU A 107 -4.78 8.08 3.77
CA LEU A 107 -3.33 8.25 3.59
C LEU A 107 -3.04 9.28 2.51
N ALA A 108 -3.71 9.16 1.36
CA ALA A 108 -3.52 10.07 0.22
C ALA A 108 -3.85 11.52 0.57
N LYS A 109 -4.94 11.75 1.31
CA LYS A 109 -5.33 13.08 1.81
C LYS A 109 -4.28 13.71 2.72
N THR A 110 -3.50 12.90 3.42
CA THR A 110 -2.55 13.37 4.43
C THR A 110 -1.14 13.53 3.86
N LEU A 111 -0.77 12.71 2.87
CA LEU A 111 0.62 12.53 2.45
C LEU A 111 0.88 12.90 0.98
N SER A 112 -0.16 13.23 0.21
CA SER A 112 -0.05 13.46 -1.23
C SER A 112 -0.79 14.74 -1.68
N THR A 113 -1.12 14.82 -2.96
CA THR A 113 -1.76 16.01 -3.57
C THR A 113 -3.28 16.00 -3.41
N ASP A 114 -3.93 17.13 -3.73
CA ASP A 114 -5.40 17.27 -3.67
C ASP A 114 -6.14 16.33 -4.63
N GLU A 115 -5.50 15.91 -5.73
CA GLU A 115 -6.09 15.01 -6.73
C GLU A 115 -5.96 13.53 -6.36
N SER A 116 -4.92 13.17 -5.59
CA SER A 116 -4.58 11.78 -5.25
C SER A 116 -5.71 11.00 -4.55
N PRO A 117 -6.47 11.56 -3.59
CA PRO A 117 -7.58 10.85 -2.93
C PRO A 117 -8.66 10.37 -3.89
N SER A 118 -9.03 11.19 -4.87
CA SER A 118 -10.07 10.87 -5.85
C SER A 118 -9.59 9.75 -6.78
N PHE A 119 -8.36 9.85 -7.26
CA PHE A 119 -7.73 8.84 -8.11
C PHE A 119 -7.64 7.47 -7.41
N ILE A 120 -7.09 7.45 -6.19
CA ILE A 120 -6.93 6.23 -5.39
C ILE A 120 -8.29 5.58 -5.08
N ASN A 121 -9.29 6.39 -4.72
CA ASN A 121 -10.64 5.89 -4.48
C ASN A 121 -11.24 5.23 -5.74
N GLY A 122 -11.07 5.86 -6.90
CA GLY A 122 -11.58 5.34 -8.17
C GLY A 122 -10.92 4.01 -8.55
N LEU A 123 -9.59 3.93 -8.47
CA LEU A 123 -8.85 2.74 -8.86
C LEU A 123 -9.10 1.56 -7.90
N LEU A 124 -8.99 1.77 -6.60
CA LEU A 124 -9.27 0.70 -5.62
C LEU A 124 -10.75 0.29 -5.62
N GLY A 125 -11.68 1.24 -5.82
CA GLY A 125 -13.10 0.92 -5.98
C GLY A 125 -13.38 0.05 -7.20
N ARG A 126 -12.64 0.24 -8.30
CA ARG A 126 -12.71 -0.66 -9.47
C ARG A 126 -12.17 -2.05 -9.16
N LEU A 127 -11.03 -2.15 -8.48
CA LEU A 127 -10.47 -3.44 -8.06
C LEU A 127 -11.43 -4.17 -7.10
N GLN A 128 -12.11 -3.45 -6.20
CA GLN A 128 -13.07 -4.03 -5.27
C GLN A 128 -14.23 -4.70 -6.01
N GLN A 129 -14.75 -4.08 -7.08
CA GLN A 129 -15.80 -4.68 -7.91
C GLN A 129 -15.32 -5.93 -8.66
N LEU A 130 -14.04 -5.97 -9.02
CA LEU A 130 -13.43 -7.05 -9.80
C LEU A 130 -12.84 -8.17 -8.94
N LYS A 131 -12.67 -7.96 -7.62
CA LYS A 131 -12.07 -8.92 -6.67
C LYS A 131 -12.54 -10.38 -6.87
N PRO A 132 -13.84 -10.69 -7.06
CA PRO A 132 -14.27 -12.07 -7.28
C PRO A 132 -13.70 -12.73 -8.54
N SER A 133 -13.38 -11.94 -9.56
CA SER A 133 -12.78 -12.43 -10.82
C SER A 133 -11.25 -12.42 -10.81
N LEU A 134 -10.63 -11.58 -9.98
CA LEU A 134 -9.17 -11.48 -9.88
C LEU A 134 -8.54 -12.62 -9.07
N LEU A 135 -9.33 -13.21 -8.15
CA LEU A 135 -8.90 -14.29 -7.26
C LEU A 135 -9.54 -15.65 -7.63
N ALA A 136 -10.18 -15.73 -8.81
CA ALA A 136 -10.88 -16.92 -9.30
C ALA A 136 -9.93 -17.98 -9.89
#